data_AF-A0A9D2D5V5-F1
#
_entry.id   AF-A0A9D2D5V5-F1
#
_cell.length_a   1.000
_cell.length_b   1.000
_cell.length_c   1.000
_cell.angle_alpha   90.00
_cell.angle_beta   90.00
_cell.angle_gamma   90.00
#
_symmetry.space_group_name_H-M   'P 1'
#
loop_
_entity.id
_entity.type
_entity.pdbx_description
1 polymer ?
#
loop_
_entity_poly.entity_id
_entity_poly.type
_entity_poly.pdbx_seq_one_letter_code
_entity_poly.pdbx_strand_id
1 'polypeptide(L)'
;MAVNRERSFRGIAREAKARLKSGFWENCRSELGSEVARARENGISESRAGRYFAGKVSGAIRGGEDDAFYRKVRALLQTEGEVSDAIGRLTDRAVYDKLSYEEKQRYTLSLSERYLKALERYRREREFEG
;
A
#
# COMPACT_ATOMS: atom_id res chain seq x y z
N MET A 1 8.18 -18.38 -9.02
CA MET A 1 7.34 -18.85 -7.89
C MET A 1 7.46 -17.85 -6.76
N ALA A 2 6.36 -17.21 -6.35
CA ALA A 2 6.37 -16.27 -5.23
C ALA A 2 6.49 -17.05 -3.91
N VAL A 3 7.59 -16.86 -3.19
CA VAL A 3 7.73 -17.40 -1.83
C VAL A 3 6.94 -16.49 -0.91
N ASN A 4 5.64 -16.76 -0.79
CA ASN A 4 4.84 -16.23 0.29
C ASN A 4 5.43 -16.82 1.59
N ARG A 5 6.34 -16.08 2.23
CA ARG A 5 6.80 -16.42 3.60
C ARG A 5 5.59 -16.22 4.50
N GLU A 6 4.80 -17.26 4.65
CA GLU A 6 3.73 -17.32 5.65
C GLU A 6 4.35 -16.94 6.99
N ARG A 7 3.90 -15.82 7.55
CA ARG A 7 4.36 -15.37 8.86
C ARG A 7 4.04 -16.48 9.85
N SER A 8 5.05 -16.97 10.57
CA SER A 8 4.80 -17.99 11.59
C SER A 8 3.75 -17.49 12.59
N PHE A 9 2.87 -18.39 13.04
CA PHE A 9 1.83 -18.08 14.04
C PHE A 9 2.39 -17.33 15.25
N ARG A 10 3.59 -17.73 15.71
CA ARG A 10 4.31 -17.05 16.80
C ARG A 10 4.71 -15.61 16.46
N GLY A 11 5.11 -15.34 15.22
CA GLY A 11 5.40 -13.99 14.75
C GLY A 11 4.16 -13.10 14.74
N ILE A 12 3.04 -13.61 14.21
CA ILE A 12 1.75 -12.90 14.18
C ILE A 12 1.27 -12.60 15.61
N ALA A 13 1.35 -13.58 16.51
CA ALA A 13 0.95 -13.42 17.90
C ALA A 13 1.81 -12.39 18.66
N ARG A 14 3.13 -12.35 18.41
CA ARG A 14 4.01 -11.33 19.00
C ARG A 14 3.68 -9.93 18.50
N GLU A 15 3.42 -9.78 17.21
CA GLU A 15 3.07 -8.49 16.60
C GLU A 15 1.70 -8.00 17.10
N ALA A 16 0.72 -8.89 17.23
CA ALA A 16 -0.57 -8.58 17.86
C ALA A 16 -0.41 -8.15 19.32
N LYS A 17 0.42 -8.84 20.10
CA LYS A 17 0.74 -8.47 21.49
C LYS A 17 1.45 -7.12 21.57
N ALA A 18 2.35 -6.81 20.63
CA ALA A 18 3.01 -5.51 20.55
C ALA A 18 1.99 -4.39 20.30
N ARG A 19 1.05 -4.56 19.36
CA ARG A 19 -0.03 -3.59 19.08
C ARG A 19 -0.91 -3.33 20.31
N LEU A 20 -1.25 -4.38 21.06
CA LEU A 20 -2.02 -4.24 22.31
C LEU A 20 -1.27 -3.45 23.39
N LYS A 21 0.06 -3.57 23.44
CA LYS A 21 0.89 -2.85 24.42
C LYS A 21 1.25 -1.42 24.02
N SER A 22 1.30 -1.12 22.72
CA SER A 22 1.80 0.16 22.21
C SER A 22 0.72 1.23 22.02
N GLY A 23 -0.51 1.01 22.51
CA GLY A 23 -1.63 1.94 22.29
C GLY A 23 -2.05 2.06 20.82
N PHE A 24 -1.67 1.09 19.96
CA PHE A 24 -1.90 1.15 18.51
C PHE A 24 -3.36 1.44 18.16
N TRP A 25 -4.30 0.79 18.87
CA TRP A 25 -5.73 0.96 18.62
C TRP A 25 -6.29 2.30 19.09
N GLU A 26 -5.74 2.88 20.15
CA GLU A 26 -6.11 4.21 20.62
C GLU A 26 -5.62 5.28 19.65
N ASN A 27 -4.37 5.16 19.18
CA ASN A 27 -3.81 6.02 18.16
C ASN A 27 -4.59 5.92 16.85
N CYS A 28 -4.88 4.71 16.36
CA CYS A 28 -5.69 4.53 15.15
C CYS A 28 -7.11 5.11 15.29
N ARG A 29 -7.73 5.03 16.48
CA ARG A 29 -9.05 5.61 16.72
C ARG A 29 -8.98 7.14 16.72
N SER A 30 -7.95 7.71 17.34
CA SER A 30 -7.73 9.15 17.35
C SER A 30 -7.44 9.69 15.95
N GLU A 31 -6.54 9.06 15.20
CA GLU A 31 -6.23 9.40 13.81
C GLU A 31 -7.47 9.26 12.91
N LEU A 32 -8.23 8.18 13.04
CA LEU A 32 -9.47 8.00 12.30
C LEU A 32 -10.48 9.12 12.61
N GLY A 33 -10.61 9.50 13.88
CA GLY A 33 -11.50 10.59 14.30
C GLY A 33 -11.08 11.93 13.71
N SER A 34 -9.78 12.28 13.77
CA SER A 34 -9.27 13.52 13.19
C SER A 34 -9.43 13.55 11.67
N GLU A 35 -9.21 12.43 11.01
CA GLU A 35 -9.30 12.35 9.55
C GLU A 35 -10.74 12.32 9.04
N VAL A 36 -11.68 11.71 9.77
CA VAL A 36 -13.12 11.81 9.47
C VAL A 36 -13.62 13.22 9.69
N ALA A 37 -13.15 13.93 10.73
CA ALA A 37 -13.48 15.33 10.96
C ALA A 37 -12.96 16.23 9.81
N ARG A 38 -11.72 16.04 9.37
CA ARG A 38 -11.15 16.72 8.18
C ARG A 38 -11.91 16.41 6.91
N ALA A 39 -12.25 15.14 6.68
CA ALA A 39 -13.05 14.73 5.52
C ALA A 39 -14.42 15.43 5.52
N ARG A 40 -15.05 15.58 6.68
CA ARG A 40 -16.32 16.32 6.84
C ARG A 40 -16.15 17.81 6.53
N GLU A 41 -15.08 18.45 6.99
CA GLU A 41 -14.76 19.85 6.67
C GLU A 41 -14.51 20.05 5.18
N ASN A 42 -13.89 19.07 4.51
CA ASN A 42 -13.65 19.06 3.06
C ASN A 42 -14.88 18.61 2.24
N GLY A 43 -16.06 18.44 2.86
CA GLY A 43 -17.29 18.07 2.18
C GLY A 43 -17.36 16.61 1.70
N ILE A 44 -16.47 15.75 2.20
CA ILE A 44 -16.39 14.33 1.86
C ILE A 44 -17.25 13.51 2.84
N SER A 45 -18.02 12.56 2.30
CA SER A 45 -18.91 11.70 3.09
C SER A 45 -18.15 10.88 4.15
N GLU A 46 -18.62 10.94 5.41
CA GLU A 46 -18.07 10.20 6.55
C GLU A 46 -18.01 8.68 6.30
N SER A 47 -19.04 8.11 5.64
CA SER A 47 -19.08 6.69 5.26
C SER A 47 -18.04 6.30 4.20
N ARG A 48 -17.55 7.26 3.40
CA ARG A 48 -16.48 7.06 2.42
C ARG A 48 -15.11 7.15 3.10
N ALA A 49 -14.90 8.14 3.96
CA ALA A 49 -13.70 8.29 4.77
C ALA A 49 -13.51 7.06 5.68
N GLY A 50 -14.55 6.63 6.41
CA GLY A 50 -14.48 5.47 7.30
C GLY A 50 -14.06 4.18 6.60
N ARG A 51 -14.58 3.91 5.40
CA ARG A 51 -14.16 2.73 4.60
C ARG A 51 -12.71 2.81 4.15
N TYR A 52 -12.24 3.99 3.73
CA TYR A 52 -10.87 4.20 3.29
C TYR A 52 -9.88 3.96 4.44
N PHE A 53 -10.10 4.58 5.60
CA PHE A 53 -9.20 4.44 6.75
C PHE A 53 -9.26 3.05 7.38
N ALA A 54 -10.41 2.40 7.41
CA ALA A 54 -10.50 0.98 7.79
C ALA A 54 -9.66 0.09 6.86
N GLY A 55 -9.65 0.39 5.56
CA GLY A 55 -8.76 -0.25 4.58
C GLY A 55 -7.28 0.04 4.83
N LYS A 56 -6.92 1.29 5.14
CA LYS A 56 -5.53 1.72 5.46
C LYS A 56 -4.98 1.00 6.69
N VAL A 57 -5.77 0.93 7.77
CA VAL A 57 -5.41 0.19 8.99
C VAL A 57 -5.32 -1.31 8.72
N SER A 58 -6.26 -1.89 7.97
CA SER A 58 -6.21 -3.31 7.59
C SER A 58 -4.98 -3.64 6.76
N GLY A 59 -4.58 -2.75 5.84
CA GLY A 59 -3.34 -2.86 5.06
C GLY A 59 -2.10 -2.83 5.96
N ALA A 60 -2.02 -1.85 6.86
CA ALA A 60 -0.91 -1.70 7.81
C ALA A 60 -0.77 -2.91 8.76
N ILE A 61 -1.88 -3.52 9.18
CA ILE A 61 -1.87 -4.74 9.99
C ILE A 61 -1.40 -5.92 9.16
N ARG A 62 -1.89 -6.05 7.92
CA ARG A 62 -1.56 -7.18 7.06
C ARG A 62 -0.09 -7.18 6.68
N GLY A 63 0.48 -6.02 6.35
CA GLY A 63 1.89 -5.75 6.00
C GLY A 63 2.52 -6.73 5.00
N GLY A 64 3.14 -6.25 3.93
CA GLY A 64 3.73 -7.20 2.97
C GLY A 64 4.60 -6.58 1.92
N GLU A 65 5.04 -7.41 0.97
CA GLU A 65 5.79 -6.98 -0.21
C GLU A 65 5.03 -5.91 -1.02
N ASP A 66 3.70 -5.95 -0.99
CA ASP A 66 2.85 -4.94 -1.63
C ASP A 66 2.96 -3.55 -0.98
N ASP A 67 3.24 -3.45 0.33
CA ASP A 67 3.49 -2.16 0.98
C ASP A 67 4.89 -1.62 0.65
N ALA A 68 5.89 -2.50 0.52
CA ALA A 68 7.23 -2.08 0.10
C ALA A 68 7.22 -1.60 -1.36
N PHE A 69 6.48 -2.30 -2.23
CA PHE A 69 6.25 -1.87 -3.60
C PHE A 69 5.49 -0.54 -3.65
N TYR A 70 4.41 -0.40 -2.87
CA TYR A 70 3.64 0.84 -2.77
C TYR A 70 4.51 2.03 -2.36
N ARG A 71 5.43 1.87 -1.41
CA ARG A 71 6.36 2.94 -1.01
C ARG A 71 7.25 3.41 -2.16
N LYS A 72 7.76 2.48 -2.98
CA LYS A 72 8.55 2.83 -4.17
C LYS A 72 7.71 3.60 -5.19
N VAL A 73 6.49 3.15 -5.44
CA VAL A 73 5.54 3.84 -6.34
C VAL A 73 5.19 5.23 -5.81
N ARG A 74 4.89 5.36 -4.52
CA ARG A 74 4.60 6.66 -3.88
C ARG A 74 5.77 7.62 -3.99
N ALA A 75 7.00 7.16 -3.75
CA ALA A 75 8.20 7.99 -3.89
C ALA A 75 8.41 8.46 -5.34
N LEU A 76 8.20 7.56 -6.32
CA LEU A 76 8.24 7.89 -7.74
C LEU A 76 7.21 8.97 -8.10
N LEU A 77 5.95 8.77 -7.69
CA LEU A 77 4.85 9.71 -7.97
C LEU A 77 5.02 11.07 -7.29
N GLN A 78 5.65 11.12 -6.11
CA GLN A 78 5.94 12.37 -5.41
C GLN A 78 7.09 13.16 -6.04
N THR A 79 8.09 12.47 -6.58
CA THR A 79 9.29 13.10 -7.14
C THR A 79 9.08 13.50 -8.59
N GLU A 80 8.43 12.65 -9.38
CA GLU A 80 8.42 12.75 -10.84
C GLU A 80 7.01 12.79 -11.44
N GLY A 81 5.98 12.55 -10.64
CA GLY A 81 4.60 12.46 -11.12
C GLY A 81 4.31 11.18 -11.91
N GLU A 82 3.23 11.20 -12.68
CA GLU A 82 2.84 10.07 -13.55
C GLU A 82 3.71 10.07 -14.81
N VAL A 83 4.74 9.21 -14.84
CA VAL A 83 5.66 9.08 -15.98
C VAL A 83 5.29 7.87 -16.85
N SER A 84 5.38 8.00 -18.17
CA SER A 84 5.07 6.93 -19.13
C SER A 84 5.98 5.70 -19.03
N ASP A 85 7.19 5.85 -18.46
CA ASP A 85 8.17 4.78 -18.27
C ASP A 85 8.18 4.20 -16.83
N ALA A 86 7.15 4.48 -16.02
CA ALA A 86 7.09 4.06 -14.61
C ALA A 86 7.32 2.55 -14.41
N ILE A 87 6.74 1.72 -15.27
CA ILE A 87 6.92 0.26 -15.22
C ILE A 87 8.39 -0.13 -15.46
N GLY A 88 9.07 0.53 -16.39
CA GLY A 88 10.48 0.29 -16.69
C GLY A 88 11.40 0.63 -15.52
N ARG A 89 11.07 1.65 -14.73
CA ARG A 89 11.81 2.07 -13.53
C ARG A 89 11.54 1.20 -12.31
N LEU A 90 10.31 0.71 -12.19
CA LEU A 90 9.89 -0.19 -11.12
C LEU A 90 10.32 -1.64 -11.36
N THR A 91 10.73 -1.97 -12.58
CA THR A 91 11.23 -3.29 -12.96
C THR A 91 12.54 -3.59 -12.26
N ASP A 92 12.59 -4.72 -11.55
CA ASP A 92 13.84 -5.26 -11.02
C ASP A 92 14.64 -5.92 -12.14
N ARG A 93 15.65 -5.23 -12.65
CA ARG A 93 16.48 -5.72 -13.76
C ARG A 93 17.21 -7.01 -13.44
N ALA A 94 17.67 -7.17 -12.20
CA ALA A 94 18.42 -8.36 -11.79
C ALA A 94 17.56 -9.64 -11.83
N VAL A 95 16.25 -9.49 -11.60
CA VAL A 95 15.27 -10.57 -11.76
C VAL A 95 14.85 -10.69 -13.22
N TYR A 96 14.47 -9.57 -13.84
CA TYR A 96 13.90 -9.54 -15.18
C TYR A 96 14.83 -10.14 -16.23
N ASP A 97 16.14 -9.84 -16.16
CA ASP A 97 17.10 -10.28 -17.19
C ASP A 97 17.33 -11.79 -17.18
N LYS A 98 17.07 -12.46 -16.05
CA LYS A 98 17.18 -13.92 -15.89
C LYS A 98 15.95 -14.68 -16.36
N LEU A 99 14.84 -13.98 -16.64
CA LEU A 99 13.58 -14.58 -17.06
C LEU A 99 13.58 -14.90 -18.57
N SER A 100 12.89 -15.98 -18.94
CA SER A 100 12.57 -16.28 -20.33
C SER A 100 11.61 -15.23 -20.93
N TYR A 101 11.45 -15.24 -22.25
CA TYR A 101 10.56 -14.29 -22.93
C TYR A 101 9.12 -14.33 -22.41
N GLU A 102 8.54 -15.52 -22.24
CA GLU A 102 7.18 -15.66 -21.71
C GLU A 102 7.07 -15.20 -20.25
N GLU A 103 8.09 -15.50 -19.44
CA GLU A 103 8.13 -15.06 -18.05
C GLU A 103 8.29 -13.54 -17.93
N LYS A 104 9.05 -12.92 -18.84
CA LYS A 104 9.15 -11.46 -18.94
C LYS A 104 7.81 -10.82 -19.27
N GLN A 105 7.04 -11.39 -20.20
CA GLN A 105 5.70 -10.90 -20.52
C GLN A 105 4.77 -10.99 -19.31
N ARG A 106 4.73 -12.14 -18.63
CA ARG A 106 3.93 -12.32 -17.41
C ARG A 106 4.38 -11.39 -16.28
N TYR A 107 5.68 -11.20 -16.12
CA TYR A 107 6.25 -10.27 -15.13
C TYR A 107 5.77 -8.85 -15.39
N THR A 108 5.92 -8.35 -16.62
CA THR A 108 5.51 -6.98 -17.00
C THR A 108 4.01 -6.77 -16.78
N LEU A 109 3.17 -7.76 -17.13
CA LEU A 109 1.73 -7.67 -16.90
C LEU A 109 1.42 -7.57 -15.40
N SER A 110 2.01 -8.46 -14.59
CA SER A 110 1.81 -8.45 -13.14
C SER A 110 2.31 -7.17 -12.48
N LEU A 111 3.42 -6.60 -12.98
CA LEU A 111 3.99 -5.35 -12.49
C LEU A 111 3.06 -4.17 -12.82
N SER A 112 2.48 -4.16 -14.03
CA SER A 112 1.50 -3.15 -14.45
C SER A 112 0.25 -3.19 -13.57
N GLU A 113 -0.31 -4.36 -13.29
CA GLU A 113 -1.48 -4.49 -12.41
C GLU A 113 -1.19 -4.00 -10.98
N ARG A 114 -0.01 -4.35 -10.44
CA ARG A 114 0.42 -3.89 -9.11
C ARG A 114 0.62 -2.38 -9.08
N TYR A 115 1.18 -1.81 -10.14
CA TYR A 115 1.34 -0.37 -10.28
C TYR A 115 -0.01 0.35 -10.32
N LEU A 116 -0.98 -0.14 -11.10
CA LEU A 116 -2.33 0.45 -11.15
C LEU A 116 -3.02 0.43 -9.78
N LYS A 117 -2.94 -0.69 -9.05
CA LYS A 117 -3.47 -0.77 -7.68
C LYS A 117 -2.78 0.22 -6.73
N ALA A 118 -1.47 0.39 -6.86
CA ALA A 118 -0.71 1.38 -6.09
C ALA A 118 -1.09 2.81 -6.47
N LEU A 119 -1.31 3.09 -7.75
CA LEU A 119 -1.73 4.40 -8.24
C LEU A 119 -3.14 4.76 -7.76
N GLU A 120 -4.10 3.83 -7.84
CA GLU A 120 -5.45 4.01 -7.29
C GLU A 120 -5.40 4.29 -5.80
N ARG A 121 -4.58 3.54 -5.06
CA ARG A 121 -4.35 3.79 -3.64
C ARG A 121 -3.83 5.21 -3.44
N TYR A 122 -2.76 5.60 -4.13
CA TYR A 122 -2.16 6.93 -4.03
C TYR A 122 -3.13 8.06 -4.36
N ARG A 123 -3.91 7.94 -5.43
CA ARG A 123 -4.93 8.92 -5.82
C ARG A 123 -5.99 9.07 -4.73
N ARG A 124 -6.48 7.95 -4.17
CA ARG A 124 -7.37 8.00 -3.00
C ARG A 124 -6.69 8.69 -1.82
N GLU A 125 -5.43 8.37 -1.51
CA GLU A 125 -4.73 9.03 -0.40
C GLU A 125 -4.65 10.55 -0.62
N ARG A 126 -4.40 11.01 -1.85
CA ARG A 126 -4.37 12.43 -2.21
C ARG A 126 -5.74 13.12 -2.15
N GLU A 127 -6.84 12.39 -2.33
CA GLU A 127 -8.20 12.93 -2.15
C GLU A 127 -8.55 13.18 -0.67
N PHE A 128 -7.94 12.45 0.27
CA PHE A 128 -8.22 12.56 1.71
C PHE A 128 -7.13 13.32 2.50
N GLU A 129 -5.87 13.29 2.06
CA GLU A 129 -4.73 13.99 2.68
C GLU A 129 -4.46 15.37 2.04
N GLY A 130 -5.41 15.89 1.25
CA GLY A 130 -5.37 17.19 0.58
C GLY A 130 -5.86 18.34 1.45
#